data_AF-A0A1G9T1N7-F1
#
_entry.id   AF-A0A1G9T1N7-F1
#
_cell.length_a   1.000
_cell.length_b   1.000
_cell.length_c   1.000
_cell.angle_alpha   90.00
_cell.angle_beta   90.00
_cell.angle_gamma   90.00
#
_symmetry.space_group_name_H-M   'P 1'
#
loop_
_entity.id
_entity.type
_entity.pdbx_description
1 polymer ?
#
loop_
_entity_poly.entity_id
_entity_poly.type
_entity_poly.pdbx_seq_one_letter_code
_entity_poly.pdbx_strand_id
1 'polypeptide(L)' 'MLEGIAFVLSTGIGWTKLPIELGYGSGWTCWRRMREWADAGVFDRVHQAVLDRLGESGRLDWSRASLNSVSVRAKRGVS' A
#
# COMPACT_ATOMS: atom_id res chain seq x y z
N MET A 1 -0.36 -9.81 13.22
CA MET A 1 0.70 -9.68 12.17
C MET A 1 0.23 -8.80 11.03
N LEU A 2 -0.90 -9.12 10.38
CA LEU A 2 -1.52 -8.23 9.40
C LEU A 2 -1.90 -6.89 10.05
N GLU A 3 -2.38 -6.91 11.29
CA GLU A 3 -2.73 -5.72 12.07
C GLU A 3 -1.52 -4.81 12.28
N GLY A 4 -0.35 -5.38 12.58
CA GLY A 4 0.90 -4.65 12.72
C GLY A 4 1.37 -4.04 11.39
N ILE A 5 1.27 -4.79 10.29
CA ILE A 5 1.56 -4.28 8.94
C ILE A 5 0.60 -3.13 8.60
N ALA A 6 -0.71 -3.33 8.79
CA ALA A 6 -1.73 -2.33 8.51
C ALA A 6 -1.54 -1.05 9.34
N PHE A 7 -1.19 -1.20 10.62
CA PHE A 7 -0.91 -0.07 11.52
C PHE A 7 0.32 0.73 11.05
N VAL A 8 1.42 0.05 10.70
CA VAL A 8 2.62 0.72 10.18
C VAL A 8 2.32 1.44 8.87
N LEU A 9 1.59 0.81 7.95
CA LEU A 9 1.24 1.40 6.66
C LEU A 9 0.26 2.58 6.78
N SER A 10 -0.68 2.53 7.74
CA SER A 10 -1.65 3.61 7.94
C SER A 10 -1.07 4.82 8.69
N THR A 11 -0.11 4.60 9.59
CA THR A 11 0.49 5.65 10.41
C THR A 11 1.81 6.18 9.85
N GLY A 12 2.47 5.44 8.96
CA GLY A 12 3.77 5.81 8.39
C GLY A 12 4.94 5.72 9.37
N ILE A 13 4.76 5.11 10.53
CA ILE A 13 5.85 4.93 11.50
C ILE A 13 6.92 3.98 10.96
N GLY A 14 8.14 4.09 11.48
CA GLY A 14 9.18 3.09 11.19
C GLY A 14 8.82 1.73 11.80
N TRP A 15 9.20 0.64 11.15
CA TRP A 15 8.97 -0.74 11.65
C TRP A 15 9.50 -0.96 13.07
N THR A 16 10.63 -0.34 13.42
CA THR A 16 11.22 -0.42 14.77
C THR A 16 10.45 0.35 15.83
N LYS A 17 9.51 1.20 15.43
CA LYS A 17 8.67 2.03 16.31
C LYS A 17 7.27 1.42 16.53
N LEU A 18 7.01 0.22 16.01
CA LEU A 18 5.74 -0.47 16.25
C LEU A 18 5.57 -0.71 17.76
N PRO A 19 4.52 -0.17 18.39
CA PRO A 19 4.35 -0.30 19.84
C PRO A 19 4.12 -1.77 20.23
N ILE A 20 4.89 -2.25 21.19
CA ILE A 20 4.86 -3.66 21.64
C ILE A 20 3.59 -3.94 22.45
N GLU A 21 3.10 -2.92 23.17
CA GLU A 21 1.89 -2.94 23.98
C GLU A 21 0.61 -3.24 23.17
N LEU A 22 0.62 -3.04 21.86
CA LEU A 22 -0.50 -3.37 20.97
C LEU A 22 -0.57 -4.88 20.65
N GLY A 23 0.42 -5.68 21.05
CA GLY A 23 0.40 -7.13 20.85
C GLY A 23 0.54 -7.58 19.39
N TYR A 24 0.92 -6.70 18.47
CA TYR A 24 1.07 -7.03 17.04
C TYR A 24 2.31 -7.86 16.71
N GLY A 25 3.19 -8.06 17.69
CA GLY A 25 4.50 -8.70 17.55
C GLY A 25 5.59 -7.73 17.11
N SER A 26 6.78 -8.27 16.80
CA SER A 26 7.91 -7.46 16.35
C SER A 26 7.64 -6.80 14.99
N GLY A 27 7.96 -5.52 14.89
CA GLY A 27 7.87 -4.79 13.62
C GLY A 27 8.79 -5.36 12.53
N TRP A 28 9.92 -5.99 12.88
CA TRP A 28 10.77 -6.70 11.91
C TRP A 28 10.10 -7.96 11.36
N THR A 29 9.32 -8.67 12.19
CA THR A 29 8.51 -9.81 11.73
C THR A 29 7.41 -9.33 10.78
N CYS A 30 6.78 -8.20 11.08
CA CYS A 30 5.80 -7.57 10.20
C CYS A 30 6.42 -7.14 8.87
N TRP A 31 7.60 -6.51 8.90
CA TRP A 31 8.33 -6.09 7.69
C TRP A 31 8.71 -7.29 6.81
N ARG A 32 9.25 -8.36 7.39
CA ARG A 32 9.62 -9.57 6.65
C ARG A 32 8.40 -10.18 5.96
N ARG A 33 7.27 -10.27 6.65
CA ARG A 33 6.02 -10.74 6.05
C ARG A 33 5.51 -9.80 4.95
N MET A 34 5.59 -8.48 5.16
CA MET A 34 5.22 -7.50 4.14
C MET A 34 6.08 -7.69 2.87
N ARG A 35 7.38 -7.92 3.04
CA ARG A 35 8.29 -8.21 1.93
C ARG A 35 7.95 -9.53 1.23
N GLU A 36 7.67 -10.60 1.98
CA GLU A 36 7.19 -11.87 1.40
C GLU A 36 5.93 -11.68 0.55
N TRP A 37 5.02 -10.79 0.97
CA TRP A 37 3.82 -10.44 0.21
C TRP A 37 4.11 -9.63 -1.05
N ALA A 38 5.04 -8.68 -0.97
CA ALA A 38 5.50 -7.93 -2.13
C ALA A 38 6.15 -8.87 -3.16
N ASP A 39 7.05 -9.75 -2.73
CA ASP A 39 7.73 -10.71 -3.60
C ASP A 39 6.73 -11.72 -4.21
N ALA A 40 5.66 -12.07 -3.48
CA ALA A 40 4.58 -12.91 -3.99
C ALA A 40 3.54 -12.17 -4.85
N GLY A 41 3.70 -10.87 -5.11
CA GLY A 41 2.75 -10.08 -5.92
C GLY A 41 1.36 -9.96 -5.29
N VAL A 42 1.27 -9.98 -3.95
CA VAL A 42 -0.02 -9.85 -3.23
C VAL A 42 -0.63 -8.47 -3.51
N PHE A 43 0.19 -7.41 -3.49
CA PHE A 43 -0.30 -6.05 -3.71
C PHE A 43 -0.83 -5.86 -5.14
N ASP A 44 -0.18 -6.46 -6.14
CA ASP A 44 -0.66 -6.40 -7.53
C ASP A 44 -2.02 -7.09 -7.66
N ARG A 45 -2.19 -8.26 -7.05
CA ARG A 45 -3.46 -8.99 -7.05
C ARG A 45 -4.57 -8.25 -6.33
N VAL A 46 -4.26 -7.65 -5.18
CA VAL A 46 -5.22 -6.80 -4.45
C VAL A 46 -5.60 -5.57 -5.28
N HIS A 47 -4.64 -4.94 -5.94
CA HIS A 47 -4.90 -3.80 -6.81
C HIS A 47 -5.84 -4.16 -7.96
N GLN A 48 -5.57 -5.27 -8.66
CA GLN A 48 -6.45 -5.76 -9.73
C GLN A 48 -7.85 -6.07 -9.21
N ALA A 49 -7.97 -6.79 -8.09
CA ALA A 49 -9.28 -7.09 -7.51
C ALA A 49 -10.10 -5.83 -7.14
N VAL A 50 -9.42 -4.76 -6.70
CA VAL A 50 -10.07 -3.47 -6.46
C VAL A 50 -10.52 -2.82 -7.77
N LEU A 51 -9.68 -2.84 -8.81
CA LEU A 51 -10.04 -2.32 -10.12
C LEU A 51 -11.24 -3.09 -10.71
N ASP A 52 -11.21 -4.43 -10.68
CA ASP A 52 -12.29 -5.28 -11.18
C ASP A 52 -13.61 -4.93 -10.49
N ARG A 53 -13.61 -4.85 -9.16
CA ARG A 53 -14.81 -4.49 -8.38
C ARG A 53 -15.32 -3.07 -8.68
N LEU A 54 -14.43 -2.11 -8.91
CA LEU A 54 -14.82 -0.75 -9.29
C LEU A 54 -15.34 -0.69 -10.74
N GLY A 55 -14.83 -1.57 -11.61
CA GLY A 55 -15.29 -1.76 -12.99
C GLY A 55 -16.69 -2.36 -13.03
N GLU A 56 -16.92 -3.42 -12.27
CA GLU A 56 -18.23 -4.09 -12.13
C GLU A 56 -19.31 -3.17 -11.53
N SER A 57 -18.94 -2.29 -10.60
CA SER A 57 -19.87 -1.32 -10.02
C SER A 57 -20.12 -0.10 -10.91
N GLY A 58 -19.55 -0.04 -12.11
CA GLY A 58 -19.68 1.10 -13.03
C GLY A 58 -19.07 2.40 -12.50
N ARG A 59 -18.19 2.31 -11.48
CA ARG A 59 -17.57 3.46 -10.80
C ARG A 59 -16.19 3.81 -11.35
N LEU A 60 -15.60 2.95 -12.19
CA LEU A 60 -14.43 3.30 -12.98
C LEU A 60 -14.86 4.03 -14.25
N ASP A 61 -14.82 5.36 -14.19
CA ASP A 61 -14.65 6.16 -15.40
C ASP A 61 -13.19 6.01 -15.85
N TRP A 62 -12.98 5.11 -16.82
CA TRP A 62 -11.67 4.82 -17.40
C TRP A 62 -11.00 6.06 -18.02
N SER A 63 -11.75 7.13 -18.31
CA SER A 63 -11.17 8.42 -18.76
C SER A 63 -10.42 9.15 -17.64
N ARG A 64 -10.90 9.04 -16.40
CA ARG A 64 -10.26 9.63 -15.20
C ARG A 64 -9.13 8.78 -14.64
N ALA A 65 -9.23 7.45 -14.72
CA ALA A 65 -8.14 6.56 -14.32
C ALA A 65 -6.88 6.78 -15.18
N SER A 66 -7.05 7.01 -16.49
CA SER A 66 -5.94 7.36 -17.39
C SER A 66 -5.28 8.71 -17.04
N LEU A 67 -6.07 9.72 -16.63
CA LEU A 67 -5.56 11.01 -16.17
C LEU A 67 -4.74 10.94 -14.86
N ASN A 68 -4.93 9.92 -14.02
CA ASN A 68 -4.09 9.72 -12.82
C ASN A 68 -2.80 8.94 -13.12
N SER A 69 -2.71 8.25 -14.25
CA SER A 69 -1.50 7.54 -14.70
C SER A 69 -0.45 8.46 -15.34
N VAL A 70 -0.85 9.66 -15.77
CA VAL A 70 0.08 10.75 -16.12
C VAL A 70 0.59 11.40 -14.84
N SER A 71 1.56 10.75 -14.22
CA SER A 71 2.37 11.34 -13.16
C SER A 71 2.97 12.68 -13.65
N VAL A 72 2.50 13.79 -13.08
CA VAL A 72 3.14 15.09 -13.29
C VAL A 72 4.52 15.00 -12.64
N ARG A 73 5.56 15.00 -13.47
CA ARG A 73 6.95 15.14 -13.03
C ARG A 73 7.04 16.38 -12.12
N ALA A 74 7.32 16.18 -10.83
CA ALA A 74 7.64 17.28 -9.93
C ALA A 74 8.80 18.07 -10.55
N LYS A 75 8.59 19.39 -10.77
CA LYS A 75 9.67 20.27 -11.23
C LYS A 75 10.78 20.20 -10.18
N ARG A 76 11.95 19.74 -10.64
CA ARG A 76 13.25 19.84 -9.97
C ARG A 76 13.36 21.23 -9.33
N GLY A 77 13.59 21.29 -8.02
CA GLY A 77 13.81 22.54 -7.31
C GLY A 77 14.90 23.35 -7.99
N VAL A 78 14.64 24.65 -8.13
CA VAL A 78 15.67 25.63 -8.49
C VAL A 78 16.51 25.89 -7.24
N SER A 79 17.81 26.07 -7.50
CA SER A 79 18.97 26.14 -6.62
C SER A 79 18.84 26.95 -5.33
#